data_AF-A0A7X5TF21-F1
#
_entry.id   AF-A0A7X5TF21-F1
#
_cell.length_a   1.000
_cell.length_b   1.000
_cell.length_c   1.000
_cell.angle_alpha   90.00
_cell.angle_beta   90.00
_cell.angle_gamma   90.00
#
_symmetry.space_group_name_H-M   'P 1'
#
loop_
_entity.id
_entity.type
_entity.pdbx_description
1 polymer ?
#
loop_
_entity_poly.entity_id
_entity_poly.type
_entity_poly.pdbx_seq_one_letter_code
_entity_poly.pdbx_strand_id
1 'polypeptide(L)'
;MTTPSSRISASPPLERLTMPNVAEETSLIQEAATFVKDIGSGPLAQLEASLLIQKISAVSPKNHLLARKVLRCLLACQNEIVQAMTIQSLTFHLTPASLAFDVDNKQAHELIDLEKQASTAIETYIRLGESKNLILPYLALYEEIIEHLWLLPFLQEDMEAHTI
;
A
#
# COMPACT_ATOMS: atom_id res chain seq x y z
N MET A 1 40.20 -10.20 -46.42
CA MET A 1 40.43 -10.39 -44.96
C MET A 1 40.11 -9.09 -44.26
N THR A 2 38.93 -8.99 -43.65
CA THR A 2 38.56 -7.94 -42.70
C THR A 2 37.53 -8.55 -41.74
N THR A 3 37.92 -8.66 -40.47
CA THR A 3 37.12 -9.18 -39.36
C THR A 3 36.09 -8.16 -38.88
N PRO A 4 34.86 -8.56 -38.49
CA PRO A 4 33.97 -7.67 -37.78
C PRO A 4 34.24 -7.72 -36.27
N SER A 5 34.55 -6.57 -35.68
CA SER A 5 34.62 -6.37 -34.22
C SER A 5 33.23 -6.53 -33.61
N SER A 6 33.05 -7.61 -32.86
CA SER A 6 31.95 -7.81 -31.92
C SER A 6 32.07 -6.79 -30.76
N ARG A 7 31.22 -5.75 -30.78
CA ARG A 7 30.97 -4.95 -29.56
C ARG A 7 30.10 -5.77 -28.62
N ILE A 8 30.72 -6.28 -27.56
CA ILE A 8 30.04 -6.85 -26.41
C ILE A 8 29.24 -5.72 -25.76
N SER A 9 27.92 -5.77 -25.94
CA SER A 9 26.96 -4.98 -25.17
C SER A 9 26.95 -5.53 -23.75
N ALA A 10 27.67 -4.88 -22.84
CA ALA A 10 27.57 -5.18 -21.43
C ALA A 10 26.20 -4.65 -20.94
N SER A 11 25.24 -5.56 -20.75
CA SER A 11 24.03 -5.26 -20.00
C SER A 11 24.41 -4.71 -18.61
N PRO A 12 23.72 -3.68 -18.10
CA PRO A 12 23.97 -3.20 -16.75
C PRO A 12 23.69 -4.33 -15.74
N PRO A 13 24.41 -4.38 -14.62
CA PRO A 13 24.13 -5.38 -13.61
C PRO A 13 22.71 -5.16 -13.09
N LEU A 14 21.91 -6.24 -13.10
CA LEU A 14 20.69 -6.31 -12.32
C LEU A 14 21.06 -5.98 -10.88
N GLU A 15 20.72 -4.77 -10.41
CA GLU A 15 20.79 -4.43 -9.01
C GLU A 15 20.01 -5.51 -8.26
N ARG A 16 20.74 -6.33 -7.50
CA ARG A 16 20.13 -7.27 -6.57
C ARG A 16 19.20 -6.44 -5.70
N LEU A 17 17.89 -6.64 -5.87
CA LEU A 17 16.88 -6.31 -4.88
C LEU A 17 17.37 -6.91 -3.56
N THR A 18 18.00 -6.08 -2.73
CA THR A 18 18.39 -6.45 -1.39
C THR A 18 17.11 -6.87 -0.68
N MET A 19 17.05 -8.13 -0.27
CA MET A 19 16.05 -8.63 0.68
C MET A 19 15.80 -7.56 1.74
N PRO A 20 14.55 -7.12 1.96
CA PRO A 20 14.25 -6.14 2.99
C PRO A 20 14.73 -6.67 4.35
N ASN A 21 15.34 -5.78 5.14
CA ASN A 21 15.81 -6.12 6.47
C ASN A 21 14.58 -6.42 7.35
N VAL A 22 14.35 -7.70 7.66
CA VAL A 22 13.20 -8.17 8.45
C VAL A 22 13.04 -7.40 9.77
N ALA A 23 14.15 -6.93 10.36
CA ALA A 23 14.14 -6.10 11.56
C ALA A 23 13.53 -4.70 11.35
N GLU A 24 13.74 -4.11 10.16
CA GLU A 24 13.18 -2.82 9.77
C GLU A 24 11.66 -2.93 9.50
N GLU A 25 11.24 -4.03 8.86
CA GLU A 25 9.82 -4.33 8.62
C GLU A 25 9.04 -4.48 9.92
N THR A 26 9.55 -5.32 10.84
CA THR A 26 8.92 -5.54 12.15
C THR A 26 8.93 -4.28 13.01
N SER A 27 9.97 -3.45 12.91
CA SER A 27 10.03 -2.17 13.61
C SER A 27 8.94 -1.20 13.13
N LEU A 28 8.73 -1.04 11.82
CA LEU A 28 7.73 -0.11 11.30
C LEU A 28 6.29 -0.52 11.63
N ILE A 29 5.99 -1.82 11.53
CA ILE A 29 4.68 -2.35 11.92
C ILE A 29 4.45 -2.15 13.42
N GLN A 30 5.46 -2.40 14.25
CA GLN A 30 5.37 -2.19 15.70
C GLN A 30 5.21 -0.71 16.05
N GLU A 31 5.92 0.19 15.36
CA GLU A 31 5.82 1.64 15.55
C GLU A 31 4.38 2.12 15.22
N ALA A 32 3.82 1.70 14.08
CA ALA A 32 2.45 2.02 13.72
C ALA A 32 1.41 1.39 14.67
N ALA A 33 1.61 0.16 15.13
CA ALA A 33 0.71 -0.48 16.08
C ALA A 33 0.73 0.19 17.47
N THR A 34 1.90 0.69 17.89
CA THR A 34 2.05 1.45 19.14
C THR A 34 1.39 2.82 18.99
N PHE A 35 1.64 3.50 17.87
CA PHE A 35 0.98 4.75 17.51
C PHE A 35 -0.55 4.63 17.58
N VAL A 36 -1.15 3.63 16.93
CA VAL A 36 -2.61 3.42 16.96
C VAL A 36 -3.17 3.23 18.37
N LYS A 37 -2.40 2.65 19.30
CA LYS A 37 -2.85 2.40 20.68
C LYS A 37 -2.80 3.64 21.57
N ASP A 38 -1.85 4.54 21.34
CA ASP A 38 -1.49 5.59 22.30
C ASP A 38 -2.13 6.97 22.01
N ILE A 39 -2.84 7.13 20.90
CA ILE A 39 -3.26 8.47 20.44
C ILE A 39 -4.46 9.04 21.18
N GLY A 40 -4.27 10.25 21.71
CA GLY A 40 -5.31 11.25 21.91
C GLY A 40 -5.40 12.24 20.74
N SER A 41 -6.52 12.95 20.59
CA SER A 41 -6.71 13.95 19.52
C SER A 41 -5.78 15.16 19.70
N GLY A 42 -4.94 15.49 18.70
CA GLY A 42 -4.15 16.73 18.73
C GLY A 42 -3.03 16.84 17.67
N PRO A 43 -2.28 17.98 17.67
CA PRO A 43 -1.22 18.26 16.68
C PRO A 43 -0.03 17.28 16.73
N LEU A 44 0.26 16.72 17.90
CA LEU A 44 1.37 15.77 18.08
C LEU A 44 1.11 14.46 17.31
N ALA A 45 -0.11 13.94 17.38
CA ALA A 45 -0.52 12.74 16.64
C ALA A 45 -0.42 12.94 15.11
N GLN A 46 -0.69 14.15 14.62
CA GLN A 46 -0.56 14.47 13.19
C GLN A 46 0.91 14.47 12.76
N LEU A 47 1.80 15.04 13.57
CA LEU A 47 3.23 15.09 13.28
C LEU A 47 3.83 13.68 13.26
N GLU A 48 3.48 12.85 14.23
CA GLU A 48 3.91 11.46 14.31
C GLU A 48 3.40 10.62 13.13
N ALA A 49 2.11 10.74 12.78
CA ALA A 49 1.56 10.09 11.57
C ALA A 49 2.27 10.55 10.30
N SER A 50 2.53 11.86 10.17
CA SER A 50 3.25 12.41 9.00
C SER A 50 4.64 11.81 8.87
N LEU A 51 5.36 11.69 9.99
CA LEU A 51 6.71 11.14 10.02
C LEU A 51 6.70 9.63 9.70
N LEU A 52 5.71 8.90 10.21
CA LEU A 52 5.49 7.49 9.87
C LEU A 52 5.17 7.31 8.38
N ILE A 53 4.26 8.10 7.82
CA ILE A 53 3.92 8.06 6.39
C ILE A 53 5.15 8.41 5.53
N GLN A 54 5.96 9.38 5.94
CA GLN A 54 7.20 9.71 5.23
C GLN A 54 8.20 8.55 5.24
N LYS A 55 8.37 7.87 6.38
CA LYS A 55 9.19 6.65 6.48
C LYS A 55 8.67 5.57 5.55
N ILE A 56 7.35 5.35 5.52
CA ILE A 56 6.71 4.37 4.63
C ILE A 56 6.98 4.70 3.16
N SER A 57 6.82 5.96 2.75
CA SER A 57 7.07 6.41 1.38
C SER A 57 8.53 6.19 0.94
N ALA A 58 9.49 6.27 1.87
CA ALA A 58 10.90 5.99 1.58
C ALA A 58 11.17 4.49 1.34
N VAL A 59 10.39 3.60 1.96
CA VAL A 59 10.55 2.13 1.85
C VAL A 59 9.66 1.55 0.74
N SER A 60 8.56 2.21 0.38
CA SER A 60 7.60 1.71 -0.61
C SER A 60 8.19 1.29 -1.95
N PRO A 61 9.13 2.01 -2.60
CA PRO A 61 9.69 1.59 -3.88
C PRO A 61 10.41 0.24 -3.82
N LYS A 62 10.83 -0.17 -2.63
CA LYS A 62 11.52 -1.45 -2.39
C LYS A 62 10.57 -2.51 -1.83
N ASN A 63 9.48 -2.09 -1.19
CA ASN A 63 8.58 -2.99 -0.47
C ASN A 63 7.15 -2.41 -0.37
N HIS A 64 6.42 -2.52 -1.47
CA HIS A 64 5.01 -2.11 -1.56
C HIS A 64 4.12 -2.84 -0.53
N LEU A 65 4.46 -4.10 -0.24
CA LEU A 65 3.74 -4.92 0.72
C LEU A 65 3.77 -4.34 2.13
N LEU A 66 4.99 -4.05 2.62
CA LEU A 66 5.18 -3.45 3.92
C LEU A 66 4.49 -2.09 4.00
N ALA A 67 4.60 -1.27 2.96
CA ALA A 67 3.96 0.04 2.93
C ALA A 67 2.44 -0.06 3.14
N ARG A 68 1.76 -0.94 2.40
CA ARG A 68 0.31 -1.17 2.58
C ARG A 68 -0.03 -1.73 3.95
N LYS A 69 0.75 -2.67 4.49
CA LYS A 69 0.53 -3.22 5.83
C LYS A 69 0.57 -2.14 6.91
N VAL A 70 1.60 -1.31 6.88
CA VAL A 70 1.79 -0.24 7.88
C VAL A 70 0.69 0.81 7.74
N LEU A 71 0.34 1.22 6.52
CA LEU A 71 -0.75 2.15 6.28
C LEU A 71 -2.11 1.58 6.71
N ARG A 72 -2.36 0.29 6.47
CA ARG A 72 -3.56 -0.40 6.95
C ARG A 72 -3.67 -0.36 8.48
N CYS A 73 -2.55 -0.53 9.18
CA CYS A 73 -2.50 -0.33 10.63
C CYS A 73 -2.89 1.11 11.01
N LEU A 74 -2.31 2.11 10.35
CA LEU A 74 -2.62 3.53 10.61
C LEU A 74 -4.09 3.88 10.33
N LEU A 75 -4.73 3.23 9.35
CA LEU A 75 -6.14 3.44 9.03
C LEU A 75 -7.07 3.02 10.17
N ALA A 76 -6.62 2.13 11.06
CA ALA A 76 -7.38 1.72 12.25
C ALA A 76 -7.36 2.77 13.37
N CYS A 77 -6.54 3.81 13.25
CA CYS A 77 -6.50 4.91 14.20
C CYS A 77 -7.83 5.67 14.18
N GLN A 78 -8.44 5.95 15.35
CA GLN A 78 -9.67 6.74 15.46
C GLN A 78 -9.38 8.25 15.46
N ASN A 79 -8.56 8.71 14.51
CA ASN A 79 -8.24 10.12 14.32
C ASN A 79 -8.45 10.49 12.86
N GLU A 80 -9.41 11.36 12.58
CA GLU A 80 -9.84 11.72 11.23
C GLU A 80 -8.70 12.27 10.36
N ILE A 81 -7.80 13.07 10.94
CA ILE A 81 -6.70 13.69 10.19
C ILE A 81 -5.66 12.64 9.82
N VAL A 82 -5.31 11.77 10.77
CA VAL A 82 -4.42 10.63 10.52
C VAL A 82 -5.02 9.71 9.46
N GLN A 83 -6.31 9.42 9.54
CA GLN A 83 -7.01 8.61 8.55
C GLN A 83 -6.99 9.27 7.17
N ALA A 84 -7.27 10.57 7.06
CA ALA A 84 -7.25 11.28 5.79
C ALA A 84 -5.87 11.23 5.12
N MET A 85 -4.80 11.44 5.89
CA MET A 85 -3.42 11.31 5.40
C MET A 85 -3.10 9.87 4.97
N THR A 86 -3.55 8.90 5.76
CA THR A 86 -3.34 7.46 5.49
C THR A 86 -4.05 7.04 4.21
N ILE A 87 -5.29 7.47 4.01
CA ILE A 87 -6.10 7.19 2.82
C ILE A 87 -5.41 7.71 1.56
N GLN A 88 -4.96 8.97 1.58
CA GLN A 88 -4.22 9.53 0.44
C GLN A 88 -2.98 8.70 0.09
N SER A 89 -2.24 8.25 1.11
CA SER A 89 -1.08 7.39 0.90
C SER A 89 -1.47 6.00 0.38
N LEU A 90 -2.56 5.40 0.88
CA LEU A 90 -3.06 4.11 0.39
C LEU A 90 -3.46 4.17 -1.07
N THR A 91 -4.21 5.19 -1.48
CA THR A 91 -4.59 5.41 -2.89
C THR A 91 -3.35 5.51 -3.78
N PHE A 92 -2.30 6.21 -3.34
CA PHE A 92 -1.03 6.25 -4.08
C PHE A 92 -0.37 4.87 -4.27
N HIS A 93 -0.60 3.92 -3.35
CA HIS A 93 -0.10 2.56 -3.45
C HIS A 93 -1.05 1.59 -4.16
N LEU A 94 -2.25 2.02 -4.51
CA LEU A 94 -3.26 1.26 -5.26
C LEU A 94 -3.39 1.86 -6.66
N THR A 95 -2.31 1.78 -7.45
CA THR A 95 -2.31 2.25 -8.84
C THR A 95 -2.40 1.07 -9.81
N PRO A 96 -2.81 1.28 -11.07
CA PRO A 96 -2.73 0.23 -12.09
C PRO A 96 -1.33 -0.41 -12.21
N ALA A 97 -0.26 0.35 -11.94
CA ALA A 97 1.10 -0.19 -11.92
C ALA A 97 1.36 -1.17 -10.74
N SER A 98 0.73 -0.94 -9.59
CA SER A 98 0.81 -1.87 -8.44
C SER A 98 0.06 -3.19 -8.67
N LEU A 99 -0.86 -3.23 -9.64
CA LEU A 99 -1.66 -4.40 -9.93
C LEU A 99 -0.82 -5.57 -10.46
N ALA A 100 0.16 -5.30 -11.33
CA ALA A 100 1.10 -6.32 -11.82
C ALA A 100 1.90 -6.93 -10.67
N PHE A 101 2.37 -6.09 -9.74
CA PHE A 101 3.04 -6.56 -8.53
C PHE A 101 2.13 -7.46 -7.69
N ASP A 102 0.84 -7.11 -7.55
CA ASP A 102 -0.13 -7.88 -6.77
C ASP A 102 -0.44 -9.26 -7.37
N VAL A 103 -0.49 -9.33 -8.70
CA VAL A 103 -0.62 -10.58 -9.45
C VAL A 103 0.60 -11.47 -9.18
N ASP A 104 1.82 -10.95 -9.41
CA ASP A 104 3.08 -11.68 -9.24
C ASP A 104 3.27 -12.21 -7.81
N ASN A 105 2.80 -11.46 -6.81
CA ASN A 105 3.02 -11.75 -5.40
C ASN A 105 1.79 -12.34 -4.70
N LYS A 106 0.73 -12.70 -5.43
CA LYS A 106 -0.50 -13.33 -4.91
C LYS A 106 -1.16 -12.54 -3.77
N GLN A 107 -1.26 -11.22 -3.90
CA GLN A 107 -1.64 -10.31 -2.82
C GLN A 107 -3.14 -10.08 -2.63
N ALA A 108 -4.00 -10.90 -3.25
CA ALA A 108 -5.45 -10.74 -3.17
C ALA A 108 -5.99 -10.69 -1.71
N HIS A 109 -5.42 -11.48 -0.79
CA HIS A 109 -5.88 -11.49 0.61
C HIS A 109 -5.67 -10.14 1.32
N GLU A 110 -4.58 -9.43 1.02
CA GLU A 110 -4.31 -8.14 1.66
C GLU A 110 -5.27 -7.05 1.18
N LEU A 111 -5.64 -7.11 -0.10
CA LEU A 111 -6.65 -6.22 -0.69
C LEU A 111 -8.05 -6.51 -0.12
N ILE A 112 -8.41 -7.78 0.07
CA ILE A 112 -9.68 -8.17 0.71
C ILE A 112 -9.76 -7.66 2.16
N ASP A 113 -8.68 -7.76 2.91
CA ASP A 113 -8.66 -7.23 4.28
C ASP A 113 -8.80 -5.70 4.31
N LEU A 114 -8.15 -5.01 3.35
CA LEU A 114 -8.25 -3.56 3.23
C LEU A 114 -9.66 -3.11 2.83
N GLU A 115 -10.30 -3.83 1.91
CA GLU A 115 -11.70 -3.65 1.53
C GLU A 115 -12.61 -3.71 2.77
N LYS A 116 -12.49 -4.77 3.57
CA LYS A 116 -13.29 -4.94 4.79
C LYS A 116 -13.11 -3.78 5.77
N GLN A 117 -11.88 -3.30 5.94
CA GLN A 117 -11.59 -2.19 6.82
C GLN A 117 -12.20 -0.88 6.32
N ALA A 118 -12.06 -0.58 5.03
CA ALA A 118 -12.66 0.59 4.41
C ALA A 118 -14.21 0.55 4.49
N SER A 119 -14.81 -0.61 4.17
CA SER A 119 -16.25 -0.84 4.28
C SER A 119 -16.77 -0.64 5.71
N THR A 120 -16.08 -1.23 6.70
CA THR A 120 -16.43 -1.06 8.12
C THR A 120 -16.35 0.40 8.56
N ALA A 121 -15.35 1.15 8.10
CA ALA A 121 -15.22 2.57 8.40
C ALA A 121 -16.36 3.38 7.78
N ILE A 122 -16.70 3.14 6.50
CA ILE A 122 -17.82 3.78 5.80
C ILE A 122 -19.12 3.53 6.57
N GLU A 123 -19.41 2.28 6.95
CA GLU A 123 -20.60 1.95 7.73
C GLU A 123 -20.63 2.67 9.08
N THR A 124 -19.49 2.73 9.77
CA THR A 124 -19.37 3.39 11.07
C THR A 124 -19.68 4.88 10.95
N TYR A 125 -19.07 5.57 9.98
CA TYR A 125 -19.29 6.99 9.74
C TYR A 125 -20.73 7.30 9.31
N ILE A 126 -21.35 6.45 8.48
CA ILE A 126 -22.77 6.57 8.13
C ILE A 126 -23.66 6.46 9.38
N ARG A 127 -23.40 5.48 10.24
CA ARG A 127 -24.20 5.24 11.46
C ARG A 127 -24.05 6.35 12.50
N LEU A 128 -22.86 6.93 12.62
CA LEU A 128 -22.58 8.05 13.53
C LEU A 128 -23.18 9.37 13.02
N GLY A 129 -23.72 9.41 11.79
CA GLY A 129 -24.25 10.63 11.19
C GLY A 129 -23.15 11.63 10.83
N GLU A 130 -21.94 11.14 10.61
CA GLU A 130 -20.75 11.95 10.39
C GLU A 130 -20.77 12.65 9.02
N SER A 131 -19.99 13.74 8.93
CA SER A 131 -20.05 14.62 7.76
C SER A 131 -19.60 13.93 6.46
N LYS A 132 -20.17 14.34 5.32
CA LYS A 132 -19.74 13.86 3.98
C LYS A 132 -18.23 13.97 3.75
N ASN A 133 -17.58 14.97 4.36
CA ASN A 133 -16.15 15.21 4.21
C ASN A 133 -15.29 14.09 4.79
N LEU A 134 -15.82 13.31 5.75
CA LEU A 134 -15.13 12.16 6.35
C LEU A 134 -15.37 10.87 5.57
N ILE A 135 -16.55 10.73 4.95
CA ILE A 135 -16.92 9.50 4.21
C ILE A 135 -16.31 9.48 2.80
N LEU A 136 -16.24 10.64 2.11
CA LEU A 136 -15.78 10.70 0.71
C LEU A 136 -14.38 10.10 0.48
N PRO A 137 -13.36 10.36 1.32
CA PRO A 137 -12.05 9.75 1.14
C PRO A 137 -12.10 8.21 1.24
N TYR A 138 -12.91 7.66 2.14
CA TYR A 138 -13.07 6.21 2.25
C TYR A 138 -13.77 5.60 1.04
N LEU A 139 -14.76 6.29 0.47
CA LEU A 139 -15.42 5.82 -0.75
C LEU A 139 -14.46 5.80 -1.95
N ALA A 140 -13.62 6.83 -2.08
CA ALA A 140 -12.59 6.87 -3.12
C ALA A 140 -11.58 5.72 -2.95
N LEU A 141 -11.10 5.48 -1.72
CA LEU A 141 -10.24 4.33 -1.44
C LEU A 141 -10.94 3.00 -1.76
N TYR A 142 -12.21 2.87 -1.39
CA TYR A 142 -12.99 1.65 -1.65
C TYR A 142 -13.12 1.38 -3.16
N GLU A 143 -13.38 2.40 -3.97
CA GLU A 143 -13.44 2.30 -5.43
C GLU A 143 -12.14 1.71 -6.01
N GLU A 144 -10.98 2.26 -5.63
CA GLU A 144 -9.66 1.78 -6.08
C GLU A 144 -9.42 0.31 -5.67
N ILE A 145 -9.79 -0.08 -4.44
CA ILE A 145 -9.61 -1.45 -3.97
C ILE A 145 -10.46 -2.43 -4.79
N ILE A 146 -11.72 -2.07 -5.08
CA ILE A 146 -12.62 -2.92 -5.86
C ILE A 146 -12.14 -3.05 -7.29
N GLU A 147 -11.63 -1.99 -7.91
CA GLU A 147 -11.04 -2.06 -9.25
C GLU A 147 -9.86 -3.05 -9.28
N HIS A 148 -8.93 -2.96 -8.32
CA HIS A 148 -7.82 -3.93 -8.21
C HIS A 148 -8.29 -5.36 -8.01
N LEU A 149 -9.22 -5.58 -7.09
CA LEU A 149 -9.75 -6.93 -6.81
C LEU A 149 -10.49 -7.51 -8.01
N TRP A 150 -11.18 -6.67 -8.78
CA TRP A 150 -11.91 -7.09 -9.97
C TRP A 150 -10.98 -7.52 -11.10
N LEU A 151 -9.88 -6.80 -11.33
CA LEU A 151 -8.94 -7.07 -12.41
C LEU A 151 -7.99 -8.23 -12.13
N LEU A 152 -7.73 -8.52 -10.84
CA LEU A 152 -6.77 -9.52 -10.39
C LEU A 152 -6.94 -10.91 -11.04
N PRO A 153 -8.14 -11.53 -11.05
CA PRO A 153 -8.34 -12.86 -11.62
C PRO A 153 -8.06 -12.92 -13.14
N PHE A 154 -8.49 -11.91 -13.88
CA PHE A 154 -8.32 -11.86 -15.34
C PHE A 154 -6.84 -11.79 -15.75
N LEU A 155 -6.03 -11.06 -14.98
CA LEU A 155 -4.61 -10.92 -15.24
C LEU A 155 -3.81 -12.16 -14.82
N GLN A 156 -4.25 -12.86 -13.77
CA GLN A 156 -3.64 -14.14 -13.37
C GLN A 156 -3.81 -15.20 -14.45
N GLU A 157 -5.00 -15.33 -15.03
CA GLU A 157 -5.27 -16.27 -16.13
C GLU A 157 -4.43 -15.98 -17.38
N ASP A 158 -4.28 -14.70 -17.75
CA ASP A 158 -3.48 -14.29 -18.91
C ASP A 158 -1.98 -14.64 -18.72
N MET A 159 -1.43 -14.41 -17.52
CA MET A 159 -0.04 -14.76 -17.23
C MET A 159 0.21 -16.27 -17.24
N GLU A 160 -0.72 -17.06 -16.70
CA GLU A 160 -0.62 -18.52 -16.73
C GLU A 160 -0.69 -19.07 -18.16
N ALA A 161 -1.50 -18.47 -19.04
CA ALA A 161 -1.63 -18.86 -20.45
C ALA A 161 -0.36 -18.59 -21.30
N HIS A 162 0.42 -17.57 -20.96
CA HIS A 162 1.65 -17.20 -21.68
C HIS A 162 2.93 -17.88 -21.17
N THR A 163 2.82 -18.72 -20.13
CA THR A 163 3.96 -19.44 -19.53
C THR A 163 4.09 -20.89 -20.01
N ILE A 164 3.27 -21.33 -20.99
CA ILE A 164 3.23 -22.71 -21.54
C ILE A 164 3.91 -22.79 -22.92
#